data_AF-A0A9D5VYG8-F1
#
_entry.id   AF-A0A9D5VYG8-F1
#
_cell.length_a   1.000
_cell.length_b   1.000
_cell.length_c   1.000
_cell.angle_alpha   90.00
_cell.angle_beta   90.00
_cell.angle_gamma   90.00
#
_symmetry.space_group_name_H-M   'P 1'
#
loop_
_entity.id
_entity.type
_entity.pdbx_description
1 polymer ?
#
loop_
_entity_poly.entity_id
_entity_poly.type
_entity_poly.pdbx_seq_one_letter_code
_entity_poly.pdbx_strand_id
1 'polypeptide(L)'
;MLIRDSKHFYMGFFMALVFAGALVVIFSPIINGGNALKASDNLFNTISKGSSYYLGKLETKNAKFFDKEIEVTVDIEKKELIEKSKIILSKNDFTVNDGEELIVKGSLGKLLSAAIKDSDEMYNNRGSVIAEKYGMPEKEAMYTFWNLLKGLEKSLTKQKSFAEAAWVKEVMKKAVEMSY
;
A
#
# COMPACT_ATOMS: atom_id res chain seq x y z
N MET A 1 12.00 44.45 -50.97
CA MET A 1 10.97 44.69 -49.92
C MET A 1 10.88 43.41 -49.11
N LEU A 2 11.24 43.45 -47.82
CA LEU A 2 11.49 42.23 -47.01
C LEU A 2 10.21 41.41 -46.70
N ILE A 3 9.03 42.01 -46.85
CA ILE A 3 7.72 41.36 -46.66
C ILE A 3 6.97 41.44 -47.99
N ARG A 4 6.69 40.26 -48.58
CA ARG A 4 6.04 40.12 -49.90
C ARG A 4 4.51 40.02 -49.81
N ASP A 5 4.00 39.51 -48.68
CA ASP A 5 2.58 39.37 -48.39
C ASP A 5 2.28 39.83 -46.96
N SER A 6 1.84 41.08 -46.84
CA SER A 6 1.64 41.72 -45.54
C SER A 6 0.51 41.08 -44.74
N LYS A 7 -0.55 40.58 -45.39
CA LYS A 7 -1.73 40.03 -44.70
C LYS A 7 -1.39 38.74 -43.99
N HIS A 8 -0.74 37.81 -44.70
CA HIS A 8 -0.35 36.53 -44.12
C HIS A 8 0.78 36.69 -43.09
N PHE A 9 1.67 37.65 -43.29
CA PHE A 9 2.73 37.97 -42.32
C PHE A 9 2.15 38.43 -40.98
N TYR A 10 1.23 39.41 -40.96
CA TYR A 10 0.62 39.89 -39.71
C TYR A 10 -0.25 38.82 -39.03
N MET A 11 -0.95 37.98 -39.81
CA MET A 11 -1.73 36.88 -39.26
C MET A 11 -0.82 35.84 -38.56
N GLY A 12 0.28 35.44 -39.21
CA GLY A 12 1.25 34.52 -38.60
C GLY A 12 1.94 35.13 -37.37
N PHE A 13 2.30 36.41 -37.44
CA PHE A 13 2.88 37.13 -36.32
C PHE A 13 1.93 37.21 -35.11
N PHE A 14 0.65 37.50 -35.35
CA PHE A 14 -0.37 37.49 -34.30
C PHE A 14 -0.54 36.11 -33.67
N MET A 15 -0.62 35.03 -34.47
CA MET A 15 -0.70 33.67 -33.94
C MET A 15 0.55 33.29 -33.13
N ALA A 16 1.74 33.72 -33.56
CA ALA A 16 2.98 33.51 -32.82
C ALA A 16 2.98 34.22 -31.46
N LEU A 17 2.45 35.45 -31.39
CA LEU A 17 2.29 36.17 -30.12
C LEU A 17 1.30 35.48 -29.18
N VAL A 18 0.16 35.02 -29.69
CA VAL A 18 -0.82 34.27 -28.89
C VAL A 18 -0.21 32.97 -28.36
N PHE A 19 0.51 32.23 -29.21
CA PHE A 19 1.21 31.00 -28.80
C PHE A 19 2.29 31.27 -27.75
N ALA A 20 3.10 32.31 -27.93
CA ALA A 20 4.11 32.73 -26.96
C ALA A 20 3.48 33.12 -25.62
N GLY A 21 2.35 33.85 -25.64
CA GLY A 21 1.58 34.18 -24.45
C GLY A 21 1.09 32.95 -23.70
N ALA A 22 0.55 31.95 -24.42
CA ALA A 22 0.13 30.69 -23.83
C ALA A 22 1.31 29.93 -23.19
N LEU A 23 2.48 29.90 -23.83
CA LEU A 23 3.69 29.31 -23.24
C LEU A 23 4.10 30.02 -21.96
N VAL A 24 4.13 31.36 -21.96
CA VAL A 24 4.45 32.13 -20.75
C VAL A 24 3.52 31.76 -19.61
N VAL A 25 2.21 31.65 -19.87
CA VAL A 25 1.24 31.24 -18.84
C VAL A 25 1.51 29.82 -18.34
N ILE A 26 1.76 28.85 -19.23
CA ILE A 26 2.04 27.45 -18.85
C ILE A 26 3.27 27.34 -17.94
N PHE A 27 4.33 28.11 -18.23
CA PHE A 27 5.58 28.07 -17.48
C PHE A 27 5.62 29.02 -16.28
N SER A 28 4.70 29.99 -16.20
CA SER A 28 4.61 30.94 -15.10
C SER A 28 4.15 30.26 -13.79
N PRO A 29 4.62 30.74 -12.62
CA PRO A 29 4.31 30.15 -11.32
C PRO A 29 2.94 30.60 -10.75
N ILE A 30 1.89 30.64 -11.59
CA ILE A 30 0.59 31.24 -11.23
C ILE A 30 -0.38 30.18 -10.65
N ILE A 31 -0.07 28.88 -10.74
CA ILE A 31 -0.97 27.79 -10.33
C ILE A 31 -0.43 27.06 -9.09
N ASN A 32 -1.08 27.23 -7.94
CA ASN A 32 -0.82 26.48 -6.70
C ASN A 32 0.66 26.41 -6.28
N GLY A 33 1.38 27.54 -6.36
CA GLY A 33 2.81 27.60 -6.00
C GLY A 33 3.76 26.92 -6.98
N GLY A 34 3.26 26.53 -8.17
CA GLY A 34 4.03 25.98 -9.28
C GLY A 34 3.49 26.45 -10.63
N ASN A 35 3.97 25.82 -11.71
CA ASN A 35 3.50 26.09 -13.06
C ASN A 35 2.48 25.02 -13.50
N ALA A 36 1.84 25.22 -14.67
CA ALA A 36 0.78 24.33 -15.16
C ALA A 36 1.26 22.89 -15.36
N LEU A 37 2.52 22.70 -15.76
CA LEU A 37 3.11 21.36 -15.92
C LEU A 37 3.22 20.64 -14.57
N LYS A 38 3.70 21.33 -13.52
CA LYS A 38 3.81 20.78 -12.17
C LYS A 38 2.44 20.48 -11.57
N ALA A 39 1.44 21.32 -11.84
CA ALA A 39 0.07 21.06 -11.43
C ALA A 39 -0.50 19.81 -12.11
N SER A 40 -0.27 19.63 -13.41
CA SER A 40 -0.66 18.44 -14.16
C SER A 40 0.03 17.17 -13.65
N ASP A 41 1.33 17.26 -13.35
CA ASP A 41 2.09 16.14 -12.79
C ASP A 41 1.60 15.75 -11.39
N ASN A 42 1.40 16.74 -10.50
CA ASN A 42 0.82 16.50 -9.18
C ASN A 42 -0.59 15.90 -9.25
N LEU A 43 -1.43 16.37 -10.18
CA LEU A 43 -2.75 15.81 -10.42
C LEU A 43 -2.65 14.35 -10.88
N PHE A 44 -1.80 14.06 -11.87
CA PHE A 44 -1.58 12.70 -12.37
C PHE A 44 -1.05 11.78 -11.27
N ASN A 45 -0.09 12.25 -10.47
CA ASN A 45 0.46 11.52 -9.34
C ASN A 45 -0.60 11.27 -8.26
N THR A 46 -1.46 12.25 -7.97
CA THR A 46 -2.53 12.10 -6.98
C THR A 46 -3.62 11.17 -7.46
N ILE A 47 -4.01 11.22 -8.74
CA ILE A 47 -4.95 10.27 -9.33
C ILE A 47 -4.35 8.87 -9.37
N SER A 48 -3.07 8.74 -9.73
CA SER A 48 -2.37 7.45 -9.77
C SER A 48 -2.21 6.84 -8.37
N LYS A 49 -1.90 7.66 -7.35
CA LYS A 49 -1.81 7.24 -5.95
C LYS A 49 -3.19 7.00 -5.30
N GLY A 50 -4.19 7.83 -5.61
CA GLY A 50 -5.56 7.68 -5.11
C GLY A 50 -6.30 6.50 -5.72
N SER A 51 -5.98 6.14 -6.97
CA SER A 51 -6.44 4.90 -7.62
C SER A 51 -5.76 3.65 -7.05
N SER A 52 -4.57 3.79 -6.46
CA SER A 52 -3.82 2.69 -5.84
C SER A 52 -3.92 2.62 -4.30
N TYR A 53 -4.56 3.59 -3.63
CA TYR A 53 -4.76 3.56 -2.18
C TYR A 53 -5.90 2.60 -1.79
N TYR A 54 -5.59 1.31 -1.80
CA TYR A 54 -6.53 0.23 -1.50
C TYR A 54 -6.72 -0.01 0.01
N LEU A 55 -5.82 0.47 0.87
CA LEU A 55 -5.78 0.15 2.31
C LEU A 55 -7.09 0.50 3.04
N GLY A 56 -7.65 1.69 2.84
CA GLY A 56 -8.93 2.07 3.46
C GLY A 56 -10.12 1.20 3.02
N LYS A 57 -10.14 0.78 1.74
CA LYS A 57 -11.14 -0.15 1.21
C LYS A 57 -10.93 -1.57 1.76
N LEU A 58 -9.68 -1.99 1.94
CA LEU A 58 -9.35 -3.27 2.57
C LEU A 58 -9.83 -3.29 4.01
N GLU A 59 -9.56 -2.25 4.79
CA GLU A 59 -9.98 -2.18 6.20
C GLU A 59 -11.51 -2.24 6.33
N THR A 60 -12.23 -1.51 5.47
CA THR A 60 -13.70 -1.55 5.44
C THR A 60 -14.24 -2.95 5.13
N LYS A 61 -13.62 -3.67 4.18
CA LYS A 61 -14.02 -5.04 3.84
C LYS A 61 -13.61 -6.04 4.93
N ASN A 62 -12.49 -5.79 5.61
CA ASN A 62 -11.96 -6.63 6.68
C ASN A 62 -12.87 -6.69 7.90
N ALA A 63 -13.76 -5.70 8.09
CA ALA A 63 -14.79 -5.68 9.13
C ALA A 63 -15.57 -7.02 9.24
N LYS A 64 -15.82 -7.69 8.12
CA LYS A 64 -16.57 -8.97 8.07
C LYS A 64 -15.85 -10.16 8.73
N PHE A 65 -14.56 -10.02 9.01
CA PHE A 65 -13.71 -11.09 9.56
C PHE A 65 -13.36 -10.88 11.03
N PHE A 66 -13.83 -9.81 11.68
CA PHE A 66 -13.53 -9.56 13.10
C PHE A 66 -14.10 -10.64 14.02
N ASP A 67 -15.31 -11.14 13.73
CA ASP A 67 -15.94 -12.23 14.49
C ASP A 67 -15.45 -13.62 14.05
N LYS A 68 -14.48 -13.71 13.14
CA LYS A 68 -13.91 -14.97 12.67
C LYS A 68 -12.72 -15.36 13.52
N GLU A 69 -12.97 -16.19 14.52
CA GLU A 69 -11.90 -16.89 15.23
C GLU A 69 -11.37 -18.04 14.38
N ILE A 70 -10.04 -18.15 14.36
CA ILE A 70 -9.32 -19.23 13.69
C ILE A 70 -8.41 -19.92 14.70
N GLU A 71 -8.24 -21.22 14.53
CA GLU A 71 -7.26 -22.04 15.25
C GLU A 71 -6.52 -22.88 14.21
N VAL A 72 -5.26 -22.52 13.93
CA VAL A 72 -4.55 -22.98 12.74
C VAL A 72 -3.09 -23.25 13.07
N THR A 73 -2.58 -24.39 12.62
CA THR A 73 -1.14 -24.62 12.53
C THR A 73 -0.62 -23.94 11.26
N VAL A 74 0.17 -22.89 11.45
CA VAL A 74 0.75 -22.10 10.35
C VAL A 74 2.09 -22.70 9.94
N ASP A 75 2.20 -23.04 8.67
CA ASP A 75 3.45 -23.55 8.08
C ASP A 75 4.30 -22.38 7.55
N ILE A 76 5.41 -22.09 8.23
CA ILE A 76 6.36 -21.05 7.84
C ILE A 76 7.58 -21.68 7.19
N GLU A 77 7.83 -21.32 5.93
CA GLU A 77 8.91 -21.89 5.09
C GLU A 77 10.31 -21.71 5.70
N LYS A 78 10.54 -20.62 6.44
CA LYS A 78 11.83 -20.31 7.09
C LYS A 78 11.71 -20.42 8.60
N LYS A 79 12.40 -21.40 9.19
CA LYS A 79 12.40 -21.63 10.65
C LYS A 79 12.82 -20.40 11.46
N GLU A 80 13.76 -19.61 10.95
CA GLU A 80 14.23 -18.36 11.56
C GLU A 80 13.15 -17.28 11.73
N LEU A 81 12.03 -17.38 10.97
CA LEU A 81 10.90 -16.46 11.05
C LEU A 81 9.82 -16.93 12.02
N ILE A 82 9.90 -18.14 12.57
CA ILE A 82 8.88 -18.68 13.49
C ILE A 82 8.84 -17.82 14.75
N GLU A 83 9.97 -17.61 15.42
CA GLU A 83 10.03 -16.79 16.64
C GLU A 83 9.61 -15.34 16.40
N LYS A 84 9.98 -14.76 15.25
CA LYS A 84 9.55 -13.40 14.87
C LYS A 84 8.05 -13.34 14.60
N SER A 85 7.49 -14.40 14.03
CA SER A 85 6.05 -14.53 13.79
C SER A 85 5.30 -14.66 15.11
N LYS A 86 5.84 -15.40 16.10
CA LYS A 86 5.30 -15.45 17.47
C LYS A 86 5.22 -14.05 18.07
N ILE A 87 6.28 -13.24 17.96
CA ILE A 87 6.28 -11.84 18.42
C ILE A 87 5.16 -11.02 17.75
N ILE A 88 5.05 -11.10 16.42
CA ILE A 88 4.00 -10.38 15.67
C ILE A 88 2.60 -10.81 16.15
N LEU A 89 2.37 -12.10 16.29
CA LEU A 89 1.08 -12.66 16.72
C LEU A 89 0.73 -12.23 18.15
N SER A 90 1.66 -12.35 19.09
CA SER A 90 1.46 -11.95 20.49
C SER A 90 1.16 -10.46 20.64
N LYS A 91 1.76 -9.60 19.80
CA LYS A 91 1.48 -8.15 19.77
C LYS A 91 0.11 -7.79 19.15
N ASN A 92 -0.56 -8.75 18.51
CA ASN A 92 -1.86 -8.57 17.88
C ASN A 92 -2.94 -9.49 18.48
N ASP A 93 -2.83 -9.78 19.78
CA ASP A 93 -3.79 -10.56 20.58
C ASP A 93 -4.01 -12.02 20.14
N PHE A 94 -3.05 -12.63 19.45
CA PHE A 94 -3.11 -14.08 19.18
C PHE A 94 -2.51 -14.88 20.32
N THR A 95 -3.19 -15.98 20.67
CA THR A 95 -2.61 -17.03 21.50
C THR A 95 -1.72 -17.89 20.62
N VAL A 96 -0.48 -18.11 21.06
CA VAL A 96 0.50 -18.91 20.35
C VAL A 96 1.03 -19.98 21.30
N ASN A 97 1.28 -21.18 20.78
CA ASN A 97 1.85 -22.27 21.57
C ASN A 97 3.38 -22.10 21.75
N ASP A 98 3.90 -22.70 22.82
CA ASP A 98 5.34 -22.70 23.14
C ASP A 98 6.16 -23.74 22.34
N GLY A 99 5.51 -24.51 21.46
CA GLY A 99 6.14 -25.61 20.71
C GLY A 99 6.94 -25.17 19.48
N GLU A 100 7.51 -26.17 18.79
CA GLU A 100 8.21 -25.98 17.50
C GLU A 100 7.25 -25.66 16.35
N GLU A 101 6.03 -26.20 16.39
CA GLU A 101 4.97 -25.87 15.43
C GLU A 101 4.31 -24.55 15.81
N LEU A 102 3.99 -23.71 14.82
CA LEU A 102 3.32 -22.43 15.06
C LEU A 102 1.79 -22.63 15.04
N ILE A 103 1.22 -22.99 16.18
CA ILE A 103 -0.23 -23.11 16.37
C ILE A 103 -0.76 -21.80 16.94
N VAL A 104 -1.69 -21.19 16.22
CA VAL A 104 -2.17 -19.84 16.53
C VAL A 104 -3.68 -19.85 16.67
N LYS A 105 -4.17 -19.12 17.67
CA LYS A 105 -5.60 -18.92 17.92
C LYS A 105 -5.92 -17.44 18.12
N GLY A 106 -6.90 -16.94 17.39
CA GLY A 106 -7.32 -15.55 17.51
C GLY A 106 -8.26 -15.09 16.40
N SER A 107 -8.63 -13.81 16.44
CA SER A 107 -9.49 -13.18 15.45
C SER A 107 -8.72 -12.88 14.16
N LEU A 108 -9.16 -13.49 13.05
CA LEU A 108 -8.59 -13.26 11.73
C LEU A 108 -8.67 -11.78 11.33
N GLY A 109 -9.82 -11.14 11.55
CA GLY A 109 -10.02 -9.73 11.23
C GLY A 109 -9.06 -8.82 11.99
N LYS A 110 -8.78 -9.09 13.27
CA LYS A 110 -7.77 -8.32 14.03
C LYS A 110 -6.37 -8.45 13.45
N LEU A 111 -5.93 -9.66 13.10
CA LEU A 111 -4.61 -9.87 12.49
C LEU A 111 -4.49 -9.13 11.15
N LEU A 112 -5.52 -9.24 10.30
CA LEU A 112 -5.51 -8.59 9.00
C LEU A 112 -5.62 -7.07 9.10
N SER A 113 -6.35 -6.55 10.11
CA SER A 113 -6.39 -5.11 10.40
C SER A 113 -5.02 -4.60 10.83
N ALA A 114 -4.29 -5.36 11.66
CA ALA A 114 -2.92 -5.04 12.01
C ALA A 114 -2.01 -5.01 10.78
N ALA A 115 -2.13 -6.00 9.89
CA ALA A 115 -1.39 -6.04 8.62
C ALA A 115 -1.63 -4.78 7.78
N ILE A 116 -2.91 -4.39 7.63
CA ILE A 116 -3.31 -3.24 6.83
C ILE A 116 -2.78 -1.93 7.44
N LYS A 117 -2.87 -1.79 8.77
CA LYS A 117 -2.37 -0.61 9.50
C LYS A 117 -0.86 -0.50 9.45
N ASP A 118 -0.15 -1.60 9.67
CA ASP A 118 1.31 -1.61 9.60
C ASP A 118 1.78 -1.32 8.16
N SER A 119 1.07 -1.83 7.15
CA SER A 119 1.29 -1.44 5.75
C SER A 119 1.03 0.05 5.48
N ASP A 120 0.03 0.65 6.13
CA ASP A 120 -0.23 2.09 6.02
C ASP A 120 0.88 2.93 6.67
N GLU A 121 1.38 2.50 7.83
CA GLU A 121 2.54 3.14 8.46
C GLU A 121 3.77 3.07 7.53
N MET A 122 4.06 1.92 6.92
CA MET A 122 5.13 1.77 5.93
C MET A 122 4.93 2.68 4.71
N TYR A 123 3.72 2.71 4.14
CA TYR A 123 3.39 3.54 2.98
C TYR A 123 3.66 5.03 3.24
N ASN A 124 3.44 5.48 4.48
CA ASN A 124 3.66 6.85 4.92
C ASN A 124 5.09 7.09 5.45
N ASN A 125 6.04 6.17 5.21
CA ASN A 125 7.42 6.24 5.70
C ASN A 125 7.55 6.31 7.23
N ARG A 126 6.58 5.75 7.96
CA ARG A 126 6.53 5.70 9.43
C ARG A 126 7.01 4.34 9.97
N GLY A 127 8.03 3.77 9.34
CA GLY A 127 8.59 2.46 9.70
C GLY A 127 9.05 2.36 11.16
N SER A 128 9.49 3.47 11.76
CA SER A 128 9.89 3.51 13.17
C SER A 128 8.77 3.06 14.13
N VAL A 129 7.50 3.33 13.80
CA VAL A 129 6.34 2.89 14.59
C VAL A 129 6.27 1.35 14.65
N ILE A 130 6.55 0.70 13.52
CA ILE A 130 6.54 -0.76 13.40
C ILE A 130 7.75 -1.35 14.12
N ALA A 131 8.90 -0.71 13.97
CA ALA A 131 10.12 -1.14 14.64
C ALA A 131 9.98 -1.11 16.17
N GLU A 132 9.36 -0.05 16.70
CA GLU A 132 9.04 0.08 18.12
C GLU A 132 7.98 -0.96 18.56
N LYS A 133 6.92 -1.14 17.77
CA LYS A 133 5.82 -2.09 18.08
C LYS A 133 6.31 -3.52 18.25
N TYR A 134 7.19 -3.98 17.34
CA TYR A 134 7.65 -5.37 17.29
C TYR A 134 9.05 -5.60 17.82
N GLY A 135 9.82 -4.54 18.13
CA GLY A 135 11.20 -4.66 18.61
C GLY A 135 12.16 -5.24 17.57
N MET A 136 11.87 -5.07 16.28
CA MET A 136 12.69 -5.55 15.17
C MET A 136 12.63 -4.57 13.98
N PRO A 137 13.61 -4.54 13.07
CA PRO A 137 13.59 -3.66 11.91
C PRO A 137 12.29 -3.74 11.11
N GLU A 138 11.76 -2.62 10.65
CA GLU A 138 10.45 -2.52 10.00
C GLU A 138 10.32 -3.39 8.75
N LYS A 139 11.37 -3.46 7.93
CA LYS A 139 11.40 -4.32 6.74
C LYS A 139 11.39 -5.80 7.12
N GLU A 140 12.04 -6.15 8.22
CA GLU A 140 12.06 -7.51 8.74
C GLU A 140 10.71 -7.91 9.33
N ALA A 141 10.06 -6.99 10.05
CA ALA A 141 8.69 -7.16 10.53
C ALA A 141 7.72 -7.38 9.37
N MET A 142 7.75 -6.53 8.33
CA MET A 142 6.88 -6.68 7.16
C MET A 142 7.15 -7.98 6.39
N TYR A 143 8.42 -8.36 6.21
CA TYR A 143 8.78 -9.62 5.57
C TYR A 143 8.30 -10.84 6.38
N THR A 144 8.41 -10.77 7.71
CA THR A 144 7.89 -11.81 8.61
C THR A 144 6.36 -11.89 8.49
N PHE A 145 5.67 -10.74 8.51
CA PHE A 145 4.22 -10.65 8.35
C PHE A 145 3.76 -11.27 7.02
N TRP A 146 4.47 -11.00 5.93
CA TRP A 146 4.20 -11.58 4.62
C TRP A 146 4.32 -13.12 4.64
N ASN A 147 5.39 -13.66 5.24
CA ASN A 147 5.57 -15.12 5.36
C ASN A 147 4.50 -15.76 6.25
N LEU A 148 4.13 -15.10 7.34
CA LEU A 148 3.05 -15.49 8.24
C LEU A 148 1.72 -15.60 7.49
N LEU A 149 1.33 -14.56 6.74
CA LEU A 149 0.08 -14.56 5.96
C LEU A 149 0.10 -15.59 4.83
N LYS A 150 1.25 -15.80 4.18
CA LYS A 150 1.43 -16.85 3.17
C LYS A 150 1.22 -18.25 3.76
N GLY A 151 1.81 -18.52 4.93
CA GLY A 151 1.59 -19.77 5.66
C GLY A 151 0.13 -19.95 6.08
N LEU A 152 -0.49 -18.88 6.58
CA LEU A 152 -1.88 -18.88 7.03
C LEU A 152 -2.85 -19.14 5.87
N GLU A 153 -2.64 -18.53 4.69
CA GLU A 153 -3.44 -18.76 3.48
C GLU A 153 -3.41 -20.24 3.08
N LYS A 154 -2.23 -20.84 3.05
CA LYS A 154 -2.06 -22.27 2.75
C LYS A 154 -2.78 -23.14 3.77
N SER A 155 -2.62 -22.86 5.06
CA SER A 155 -3.25 -23.66 6.12
C SER A 155 -4.78 -23.54 6.12
N LEU A 156 -5.33 -22.34 5.94
CA LEU A 156 -6.79 -22.13 5.79
C LEU A 156 -7.34 -22.84 4.55
N THR A 157 -6.59 -22.82 3.44
CA THR A 157 -6.95 -23.57 2.23
C THR A 157 -7.02 -25.07 2.49
N LYS A 158 -6.03 -25.63 3.22
CA LYS A 158 -6.04 -27.06 3.63
C LYS A 158 -7.24 -27.41 4.52
N GLN A 159 -7.67 -26.47 5.37
CA GLN A 159 -8.87 -26.60 6.21
C GLN A 159 -10.19 -26.35 5.45
N LYS A 160 -10.14 -26.06 4.14
CA LYS A 160 -11.30 -25.71 3.28
C LYS A 160 -11.98 -24.38 3.66
N SER A 161 -11.31 -23.53 4.44
CA SER A 161 -11.74 -22.16 4.77
C SER A 161 -11.37 -21.20 3.63
N PHE A 162 -11.94 -21.44 2.44
CA PHE A 162 -11.52 -20.78 1.20
C PHE A 162 -11.83 -19.28 1.19
N ALA A 163 -12.90 -18.84 1.84
CA ALA A 163 -13.27 -17.43 1.90
C ALA A 163 -12.24 -16.64 2.72
N GLU A 164 -11.85 -17.18 3.87
CA GLU A 164 -10.82 -16.65 4.76
C GLU A 164 -9.46 -16.68 4.05
N ALA A 165 -9.09 -17.79 3.43
CA ALA A 165 -7.83 -17.92 2.68
C ALA A 165 -7.73 -16.90 1.53
N ALA A 166 -8.81 -16.75 0.75
CA ALA A 166 -8.87 -15.76 -0.33
C ALA A 166 -8.73 -14.33 0.18
N TRP A 167 -9.33 -14.04 1.34
CA TRP A 167 -9.22 -12.71 1.96
C TRP A 167 -7.82 -12.43 2.50
N VAL A 168 -7.20 -13.40 3.19
CA VAL A 168 -5.79 -13.32 3.62
C VAL A 168 -4.88 -13.03 2.42
N LYS A 169 -5.09 -13.73 1.31
CA LYS A 169 -4.35 -13.52 0.06
C LYS A 169 -4.53 -12.11 -0.51
N GLU A 170 -5.76 -11.60 -0.49
CA GLU A 170 -6.06 -10.25 -0.99
C GLU A 170 -5.37 -9.18 -0.14
N VAL A 171 -5.43 -9.29 1.19
CA VAL A 171 -4.73 -8.37 2.11
C VAL A 171 -3.23 -8.45 1.93
N MET A 172 -2.65 -9.65 1.86
CA MET A 172 -1.23 -9.84 1.63
C MET A 172 -0.75 -9.14 0.35
N LYS A 173 -1.47 -9.34 -0.77
CA LYS A 173 -1.09 -8.77 -2.07
C LYS A 173 -1.32 -7.26 -2.19
N LYS A 174 -2.40 -6.75 -1.60
CA LYS A 174 -2.83 -5.35 -1.80
C LYS A 174 -2.43 -4.41 -0.66
N ALA A 175 -2.06 -4.94 0.49
CA ALA A 175 -1.51 -4.16 1.59
C ALA A 175 -0.02 -4.43 1.74
N VAL A 176 0.34 -5.65 2.19
CA VAL A 176 1.72 -5.98 2.60
C VAL A 176 2.72 -5.82 1.45
N GLU A 177 2.48 -6.47 0.32
CA GLU A 177 3.38 -6.42 -0.85
C GLU A 177 3.50 -5.02 -1.47
N MET A 178 2.48 -4.17 -1.35
CA MET A 178 2.50 -2.80 -1.90
C MET A 178 3.18 -1.79 -0.99
N SER A 179 3.41 -2.17 0.27
CA SER A 179 4.00 -1.31 1.31
C SER A 179 5.48 -1.60 1.60
N TYR A 180 6.02 -2.71 1.06
CA TYR A 180 7.38 -3.19 1.27
C TYR A 180 8.32 -2.79 0.13
#